data_AF-A0A6G3ZDU9-F1
#
_entry.id   AF-A0A6G3ZDU9-F1
#
_cell.length_a   1.000
_cell.length_b   1.000
_cell.length_c   1.000
_cell.angle_alpha   90.00
_cell.angle_beta   90.00
_cell.angle_gamma   90.00
#
_symmetry.space_group_name_H-M   'P 1'
#
loop_
_entity.id
_entity.type
_entity.pdbx_description
1 polymer ?
#
loop_
_entity_poly.entity_id
_entity_poly.type
_entity_poly.pdbx_seq_one_letter_code
_entity_poly.pdbx_strand_id
1 'polypeptide(L)'
;MRLAAILIPLQILAGDLHGLNTLEHQPAKVAAMEGLWETTEGAPFVLFGIPDEEARTNHFAIEIPKLASLLLTHELDGEVVGLNDFEGEHPPVGAVFWSFRIMVGVGLLMLVISWAAVWMLRNGREPSPL
;
A
#
# COMPACT_ATOMS: atom_id res chain seq x y z
N MET A 1 -13.98 -1.02 -20.73
CA MET A 1 -13.69 -2.16 -19.83
C MET A 1 -12.43 -2.93 -20.22
N ARG A 2 -12.29 -3.48 -21.43
CA ARG A 2 -11.07 -4.25 -21.80
C ARG A 2 -9.76 -3.46 -21.69
N LEU A 3 -9.78 -2.18 -22.07
CA LEU A 3 -8.62 -1.30 -21.94
C LEU A 3 -8.24 -1.07 -20.45
N ALA A 4 -9.22 -0.74 -19.60
CA ALA A 4 -9.01 -0.56 -18.17
C ALA A 4 -8.48 -1.84 -17.50
N ALA A 5 -8.93 -3.02 -17.91
CA ALA A 5 -8.46 -4.30 -17.40
C ALA A 5 -6.95 -4.56 -17.65
N ILE A 6 -6.37 -3.89 -18.64
CA ILE A 6 -4.94 -3.96 -18.97
C ILE A 6 -4.17 -2.77 -18.35
N LEU A 7 -4.74 -1.57 -18.40
CA LEU A 7 -4.09 -0.35 -17.91
C LEU A 7 -3.97 -0.32 -16.38
N ILE A 8 -4.94 -0.85 -15.63
CA ILE A 8 -4.90 -0.80 -14.17
C ILE A 8 -3.73 -1.63 -13.59
N PRO A 9 -3.46 -2.87 -14.04
CA PRO A 9 -2.24 -3.59 -13.64
C PRO A 9 -0.95 -2.81 -13.94
N LEU A 10 -0.86 -2.19 -15.11
CA LEU A 10 0.30 -1.37 -15.48
C LEU A 10 0.45 -0.14 -14.56
N GLN A 11 -0.67 0.50 -14.20
CA GLN A 11 -0.68 1.60 -13.24
C GLN A 11 -0.22 1.16 -11.85
N ILE A 12 -0.60 -0.04 -11.40
CA ILE A 12 -0.15 -0.59 -10.11
C ILE A 12 1.37 -0.79 -10.12
N LEU A 13 1.92 -1.37 -11.19
CA LEU A 13 3.38 -1.53 -11.36
C LEU A 13 4.10 -0.17 -11.39
N ALA A 14 3.55 0.80 -12.11
CA ALA A 14 4.13 2.15 -12.13
C ALA A 14 4.08 2.83 -10.75
N GLY A 15 3.02 2.58 -9.98
CA GLY A 15 2.88 3.06 -8.60
C GLY A 15 3.91 2.44 -7.66
N ASP A 16 4.16 1.15 -7.79
CA ASP A 16 5.19 0.43 -7.02
C ASP A 16 6.60 0.99 -7.28
N LEU A 17 6.96 1.17 -8.56
CA LEU A 17 8.22 1.82 -8.94
C LEU A 17 8.35 3.24 -8.37
N HIS A 18 7.25 3.98 -8.33
CA HIS A 18 7.23 5.31 -7.71
C HIS A 18 7.39 5.23 -6.18
N GLY A 19 6.85 4.19 -5.55
CA GLY A 19 7.05 3.86 -4.13
C GLY A 19 8.52 3.60 -3.80
N LEU A 20 9.21 2.78 -4.60
CA LEU A 20 10.66 2.54 -4.45
C LEU A 20 11.47 3.82 -4.58
N ASN A 21 11.17 4.65 -5.58
CA ASN A 21 11.84 5.94 -5.72
C ASN A 21 11.57 6.86 -4.51
N THR A 22 10.35 6.80 -3.95
CA THR A 22 10.00 7.54 -2.74
C THR A 22 10.73 7.00 -1.51
N LEU A 23 10.98 5.70 -1.42
CA LEU A 23 11.78 5.10 -0.35
C LEU A 23 13.21 5.66 -0.35
N GLU A 24 13.84 5.77 -1.53
CA GLU A 24 15.20 6.30 -1.64
C GLU A 24 15.31 7.79 -1.25
N HIS A 25 14.31 8.60 -1.59
CA HIS A 25 14.38 10.06 -1.41
C HIS A 25 13.64 10.59 -0.18
N GLN A 26 12.63 9.86 0.29
CA GLN A 26 11.74 10.25 1.39
C GLN A 26 11.35 9.02 2.24
N PRO A 27 12.32 8.34 2.86
CA PRO A 27 12.07 7.10 3.61
C PRO A 27 11.11 7.31 4.78
N ALA A 28 11.15 8.46 5.47
CA ALA A 28 10.21 8.81 6.54
C ALA A 28 8.74 8.79 6.08
N LYS A 29 8.47 9.18 4.82
CA LYS A 29 7.12 9.15 4.25
C LYS A 29 6.66 7.73 4.01
N VAL A 30 7.55 6.85 3.55
CA VAL A 30 7.25 5.44 3.35
C VAL A 30 7.04 4.74 4.69
N ALA A 31 7.89 5.00 5.69
CA ALA A 31 7.71 4.51 7.05
C ALA A 31 6.35 4.94 7.64
N ALA A 32 5.93 6.18 7.39
CA ALA A 32 4.60 6.67 7.77
C ALA A 32 3.44 5.99 7.01
N MET A 33 3.62 5.63 5.73
CA MET A 33 2.62 4.86 4.97
C MET A 33 2.45 3.45 5.56
N GLU A 34 3.55 2.82 5.92
CA GLU A 34 3.56 1.49 6.53
C GLU A 34 3.13 1.53 8.01
N GLY A 35 3.27 2.67 8.69
CA GLY A 35 3.10 2.77 10.13
C GLY A 35 4.23 2.05 10.88
N LEU A 36 5.43 2.00 10.30
CA LEU A 36 6.58 1.32 10.87
C LEU A 36 7.31 2.24 11.85
N TRP A 37 7.27 1.91 13.14
CA TRP A 37 7.88 2.73 14.19
C TRP A 37 9.37 2.43 14.39
N GLU A 38 9.71 1.13 14.46
CA GLU A 38 11.07 0.65 14.69
C GLU A 38 11.69 0.14 13.40
N THR A 39 12.98 0.45 13.18
CA THR A 39 13.75 -0.11 12.07
C THR A 39 13.81 -1.63 12.22
N THR A 40 13.39 -2.33 11.16
CA THR A 40 13.14 -3.78 11.23
C THR A 40 13.61 -4.46 9.94
N GLU A 41 14.41 -5.51 10.09
CA GLU A 41 14.66 -6.50 9.03
C GLU A 41 13.43 -7.39 8.85
N GLY A 42 12.92 -7.53 7.63
CA GLY A 42 11.69 -8.27 7.38
C GLY A 42 10.44 -7.61 7.96
N ALA A 43 10.34 -6.29 7.81
CA ALA A 43 9.25 -5.45 8.26
C ALA A 43 7.87 -5.97 7.79
N PRO A 44 6.87 -6.00 8.70
CA PRO A 44 5.51 -6.38 8.37
C PRO A 44 4.80 -5.29 7.56
N PHE A 45 3.88 -5.70 6.68
CA PHE A 45 2.92 -4.78 6.08
C PHE A 45 1.68 -4.68 6.97
N VAL A 46 1.38 -3.49 7.45
CA VAL A 46 0.20 -3.27 8.32
C VAL A 46 -1.05 -3.13 7.44
N LEU A 47 -1.88 -4.17 7.31
CA LEU A 47 -3.12 -4.06 6.53
C LEU A 47 -4.11 -3.04 7.12
N PHE A 48 -4.20 -3.03 8.45
CA PHE A 48 -5.10 -2.18 9.21
C PHE A 48 -4.47 -1.89 10.57
N GLY A 49 -4.72 -0.71 11.14
CA GLY A 49 -4.24 -0.33 12.46
C GLY A 49 -4.60 1.12 12.74
N ILE A 50 -4.48 1.53 13.99
CA ILE A 50 -4.64 2.93 14.41
C ILE A 50 -3.26 3.41 14.88
N PRO A 51 -2.52 4.16 14.03
CA PRO A 51 -1.22 4.70 14.42
C PRO A 51 -1.36 5.71 15.56
N ASP A 52 -0.51 5.58 16.55
CA ASP A 52 -0.41 6.47 17.71
C ASP A 52 1.01 7.05 17.77
N GLU A 53 1.12 8.33 17.41
CA GLU A 53 2.39 9.06 17.37
C GLU A 53 2.97 9.34 18.76
N GLU A 54 2.12 9.48 19.78
CA GLU A 54 2.57 9.72 21.15
C GLU A 54 3.14 8.44 21.78
N ALA A 55 2.43 7.32 21.59
CA ALA A 55 2.87 6.02 22.08
C ALA A 55 3.85 5.30 21.14
N ARG A 56 4.09 5.83 19.93
CA ARG A 56 4.94 5.25 18.88
C ARG A 56 4.60 3.78 18.60
N THR A 57 3.31 3.51 18.44
CA THR A 57 2.78 2.16 18.22
C THR A 57 1.53 2.16 17.36
N ASN A 58 1.14 0.98 16.86
CA ASN A 58 -0.11 0.80 16.13
C ASN A 58 -1.08 -0.01 16.98
N HIS A 59 -2.21 0.61 17.36
CA HIS A 59 -3.28 -0.11 18.07
C HIS A 59 -4.11 -0.92 17.08
N PHE A 60 -4.60 -2.09 17.52
CA PHE A 60 -5.45 -2.98 16.71
C PHE A 60 -4.84 -3.34 15.35
N ALA A 61 -3.51 -3.48 15.30
CA ALA A 61 -2.79 -3.75 14.08
C ALA A 61 -3.08 -5.17 13.54
N ILE A 62 -3.40 -5.24 12.25
CA ILE A 62 -3.49 -6.48 11.47
C ILE A 62 -2.34 -6.42 10.47
N GLU A 63 -1.42 -7.37 10.58
CA GLU A 63 -0.14 -7.32 9.88
C GLU A 63 0.10 -8.59 9.09
N ILE A 64 0.75 -8.45 7.93
CA ILE A 64 1.32 -9.57 7.18
C ILE A 64 2.83 -9.53 7.38
N PRO A 65 3.44 -10.54 8.05
CA PRO A 65 4.87 -10.59 8.28
C PRO A 65 5.68 -10.50 6.98
N LYS A 66 6.79 -9.76 6.99
CA LYS A 66 7.76 -9.60 5.90
C LYS A 66 7.24 -8.99 4.59
N LEU A 67 5.96 -8.67 4.50
CA LEU A 67 5.38 -8.18 3.25
C LEU A 67 5.85 -6.76 2.91
N ALA A 68 6.05 -5.88 3.91
CA ALA A 68 6.54 -4.54 3.62
C ALA A 68 7.98 -4.58 3.11
N SER A 69 8.87 -5.36 3.73
CA SER A 69 10.23 -5.58 3.21
C SER A 69 10.22 -6.14 1.79
N LEU A 70 9.38 -7.15 1.52
CA LEU A 70 9.29 -7.72 0.17
C LEU A 70 8.87 -6.68 -0.87
N LEU A 71 7.92 -5.79 -0.56
CA LEU A 71 7.46 -4.76 -1.50
C LEU A 71 8.48 -3.62 -1.65
N LEU A 72 9.06 -3.16 -0.55
CA LEU A 72 9.91 -1.97 -0.52
C LEU A 72 11.36 -2.25 -0.91
N THR A 73 11.86 -3.45 -0.65
CA THR A 73 13.26 -3.82 -0.89
C THR A 73 13.41 -4.95 -1.90
N HIS A 74 12.30 -5.59 -2.31
CA HIS A 74 12.30 -6.80 -3.14
C HIS A 74 12.99 -8.01 -2.46
N GLU A 75 13.23 -7.94 -1.15
CA GLU A 75 13.81 -9.01 -0.33
C GLU A 75 12.94 -9.27 0.91
N LEU A 76 12.76 -10.54 1.29
CA LEU A 76 11.93 -10.90 2.45
C LEU A 76 12.50 -10.37 3.77
N ASP A 77 13.81 -10.25 3.87
CA ASP A 77 14.54 -9.83 5.07
C ASP A 77 15.22 -8.47 4.89
N GLY A 78 14.85 -7.71 3.85
CA GLY A 78 15.39 -6.37 3.64
C GLY A 78 15.05 -5.44 4.81
N GLU A 79 16.00 -4.61 5.20
CA GLU A 79 15.83 -3.63 6.28
C GLU A 79 14.98 -2.44 5.80
N VAL A 80 13.98 -2.06 6.61
CA VAL A 80 13.19 -0.85 6.39
C VAL A 80 13.35 0.04 7.61
N VAL A 81 13.74 1.29 7.36
CA VAL A 81 13.95 2.30 8.42
C VAL A 81 12.62 2.74 9.01
N GLY A 82 12.52 2.69 10.33
CA GLY A 82 11.32 3.06 11.09
C GLY A 82 11.26 4.55 11.42
N LEU A 83 10.07 5.01 11.81
CA LEU A 83 9.78 6.41 12.15
C LEU A 83 10.66 6.95 13.29
N ASN A 84 11.08 6.11 14.23
CA ASN A 84 11.87 6.52 15.39
C ASN A 84 13.30 6.98 15.04
N ASP A 85 13.81 6.57 13.88
CA ASP A 85 15.13 6.97 13.38
C ASP A 85 15.10 8.34 12.67
N PHE A 86 13.91 8.91 12.47
CA PHE A 86 13.75 10.27 11.97
C PHE A 86 13.44 11.21 13.15
N GLU A 87 14.31 12.18 13.45
CA GLU A 87 14.26 13.09 14.61
C GLU A 87 13.05 14.08 14.58
N GLY A 88 11.82 13.58 14.54
CA GLY A 88 10.61 14.38 14.37
C GLY A 88 10.42 14.93 12.94
N GLU A 89 11.30 14.59 12.01
CA GLU A 89 11.18 14.93 10.58
C GLU A 89 10.33 13.89 9.82
N HIS A 90 9.15 13.57 10.33
CA HIS A 90 8.19 12.71 9.63
C HIS A 90 6.85 13.43 9.41
N PRO A 91 6.12 13.11 8.33
CA PRO A 91 4.78 13.65 8.14
C PRO A 91 3.80 13.07 9.18
N PRO A 92 2.60 13.66 9.33
CA PRO A 92 1.55 13.12 10.20
C PRO A 92 1.21 11.68 9.80
N VAL A 93 1.50 10.73 10.70
CA VAL A 93 1.52 9.29 10.40
C VAL A 93 0.12 8.81 10.09
N GLY A 94 -0.85 9.14 10.94
CA GLY A 94 -2.24 8.70 10.77
C GLY A 94 -2.84 9.15 9.42
N ALA A 95 -2.59 10.39 9.03
CA ALA A 95 -3.10 10.93 7.76
C ALA A 95 -2.49 10.22 6.55
N VAL A 96 -1.15 10.01 6.55
CA VAL A 96 -0.44 9.33 5.46
C VAL A 96 -0.83 7.85 5.39
N PHE A 97 -0.86 7.17 6.54
CA PHE A 97 -1.23 5.77 6.69
C PHE A 97 -2.63 5.47 6.09
N TRP A 98 -3.64 6.25 6.47
CA TRP A 98 -5.01 6.03 5.98
C TRP A 98 -5.19 6.45 4.53
N SER A 99 -4.56 7.56 4.11
CA SER A 99 -4.62 8.02 2.72
C SER A 99 -4.05 6.98 1.77
N PHE A 100 -2.92 6.36 2.14
CA PHE A 100 -2.31 5.29 1.37
C PHE A 100 -3.23 4.07 1.23
N ARG A 101 -3.85 3.61 2.33
CA ARG A 101 -4.78 2.47 2.31
C ARG A 101 -6.04 2.73 1.49
N ILE A 102 -6.59 3.93 1.57
CA ILE A 102 -7.74 4.33 0.74
C ILE A 102 -7.34 4.32 -0.74
N MET A 103 -6.18 4.89 -1.08
CA MET A 103 -5.68 4.90 -2.46
C MET A 103 -5.51 3.48 -3.00
N VAL A 104 -4.84 2.59 -2.27
CA VAL A 104 -4.64 1.19 -2.67
C VAL A 104 -5.99 0.47 -2.77
N GLY A 105 -6.87 0.65 -1.79
CA GLY A 105 -8.21 0.03 -1.77
C GLY A 105 -9.07 0.44 -2.97
N VAL A 106 -9.07 1.72 -3.33
CA VAL A 106 -9.76 2.23 -4.53
C VAL A 106 -9.15 1.65 -5.80
N GLY A 107 -7.82 1.60 -5.91
CA GLY A 107 -7.13 1.02 -7.06
C GLY A 107 -7.47 -0.47 -7.27
N LEU A 108 -7.47 -1.26 -6.19
CA LEU A 108 -7.86 -2.67 -6.21
C LEU A 108 -9.34 -2.86 -6.52
N LEU A 109 -10.22 -2.01 -5.97
CA LEU A 109 -11.66 -2.04 -6.28
C LEU A 109 -11.91 -1.77 -7.77
N MET A 110 -11.24 -0.78 -8.34
CA MET A 110 -11.29 -0.48 -9.77
C MET A 110 -10.82 -1.67 -10.62
N LEU A 111 -9.74 -2.34 -10.20
CA LEU A 111 -9.22 -3.54 -10.88
C LEU A 111 -10.26 -4.67 -10.88
N VAL A 112 -10.82 -4.99 -9.70
CA VAL A 112 -11.82 -6.05 -9.52
C VAL A 112 -13.07 -5.78 -10.36
N ILE A 113 -13.60 -4.55 -10.31
CA ILE A 113 -14.79 -4.16 -11.11
C ILE A 113 -14.49 -4.27 -12.61
N SER A 114 -13.33 -3.79 -13.04
CA SER A 114 -12.91 -3.83 -14.45
C SER A 114 -12.82 -5.26 -14.96
N TRP A 115 -12.19 -6.16 -14.20
CA TRP A 115 -12.07 -7.58 -14.55
C TRP A 115 -13.41 -8.31 -14.49
N ALA A 116 -14.23 -8.06 -13.46
CA ALA A 116 -15.57 -8.63 -13.34
C ALA A 116 -16.45 -8.23 -14.54
N ALA A 117 -16.41 -6.95 -14.95
CA ALA A 117 -17.14 -6.47 -16.11
C ALA A 117 -16.66 -7.13 -17.41
N VAL A 118 -15.35 -7.30 -17.59
CA VAL A 118 -14.81 -8.03 -18.76
C VAL A 118 -15.26 -9.49 -18.76
N TRP A 119 -15.27 -10.16 -17.60
CA TRP A 119 -15.71 -11.54 -17.46
C TRP A 119 -17.21 -11.70 -17.77
N MET A 120 -18.08 -10.83 -17.23
CA MET A 120 -19.52 -10.87 -17.50
C MET A 120 -19.83 -10.65 -18.99
N LEU A 121 -19.17 -9.68 -19.63
CA LEU A 121 -19.35 -9.38 -21.05
C LEU A 121 -18.78 -10.48 -21.96
N ARG A 122 -17.75 -11.22 -21.53
CA ARG A 122 -17.24 -12.39 -22.28
C ARG A 122 -18.17 -13.59 -22.19
N ASN A 123 -18.94 -13.72 -21.12
CA ASN A 123 -19.86 -14.83 -20.89
C ASN A 123 -21.28 -14.56 -21.43
N GLY A 124 -21.45 -13.56 -22.30
CA GLY A 124 -22.74 -13.26 -22.95
C GLY A 124 -23.81 -12.70 -22.01
N ARG A 125 -23.45 -12.24 -20.80
CA ARG A 125 -24.38 -11.55 -19.90
C ARG A 125 -24.51 -10.11 -20.39
N GLU A 126 -25.43 -9.88 -21.33
CA GLU A 126 -25.79 -8.53 -21.73
C GLU A 126 -26.38 -7.79 -20.52
N PRO A 127 -25.98 -6.52 -20.28
CA PRO A 127 -26.65 -5.69 -19.29
C PRO A 127 -28.13 -5.61 -19.65
N SER A 128 -29.01 -6.06 -18.75
CA SER A 128 -30.45 -5.91 -18.93
C SER A 128 -30.75 -4.43 -19.19
N PRO A 129 -31.46 -4.07 -20.27
CA PRO A 129 -32.03 -2.73 -20.37
C PRO A 129 -33.00 -2.59 -19.19
N LEU A 130 -32.79 -1.53 -18.39
CA LEU A 130 -33.75 -1.10 -17.38
C LEU A 130 -35.00 -0.53 -18.07
#